data_AF-A0A348UJ92-F1
#
_entry.id   AF-A0A348UJ92-F1
#
_cell.length_a   1.000
_cell.length_b   1.000
_cell.length_c   1.000
_cell.angle_alpha   90.00
_cell.angle_beta   90.00
_cell.angle_gamma   90.00
#
_symmetry.space_group_name_H-M   'P 1'
#
loop_
_entity.id
_entity.type
_entity.pdbx_description
1 polymer ?
#
loop_
_entity_poly.entity_id
_entity_poly.type
_entity_poly.pdbx_seq_one_letter_code
_entity_poly.pdbx_strand_id
1 'polypeptide(L)'
;NLLVMVIVGGYETFVSRLNLEGHPDQPEWLSHVNASVLKVKLAMAIIGISSIHLLKTFIEAGAIGAPNSKVTADGVMWQTIIHMAFIVSAIGIAWTDRLMNSSIRKE
;
A
#
# COMPACT_ATOMS: atom_id res chain seq x y z
N ASN A 1 2.25 18.07 16.03
CA ASN A 1 1.71 16.72 15.77
C ASN A 1 2.58 15.85 14.89
N LEU A 2 2.77 16.14 13.60
CA LEU A 2 3.48 15.24 12.69
C LEU A 2 4.97 15.03 13.06
N LEU A 3 5.64 16.11 13.48
CA LEU A 3 7.01 16.06 13.98
C LEU A 3 7.15 15.17 15.23
N VAL A 4 6.22 15.27 16.18
CA VAL A 4 6.22 14.46 17.41
C VAL A 4 6.02 12.99 17.09
N MET A 5 5.13 12.67 16.14
CA MET A 5 4.90 11.30 15.68
C MET A 5 6.15 10.68 15.04
N VAL A 6 6.87 11.45 14.20
CA VAL A 6 8.11 10.99 13.55
C VAL A 6 9.24 10.79 14.56
N ILE A 7 9.41 11.73 15.50
CA ILE A 7 10.45 11.62 16.53
C ILE A 7 10.19 10.42 17.46
N VAL A 8 8.95 10.25 17.93
CA VAL A 8 8.59 9.17 18.85
C VAL A 8 8.64 7.81 18.15
N GLY A 9 8.12 7.68 16.93
CA GLY A 9 8.23 6.44 16.15
C GLY A 9 9.67 6.10 15.76
N GLY A 10 10.51 7.11 15.50
CA GLY A 10 11.95 6.93 15.28
C GLY A 10 12.67 6.42 16.52
N TYR A 11 12.37 6.97 17.71
CA TYR A 11 12.96 6.52 18.97
C TYR A 11 12.58 5.06 19.30
N GLU A 12 11.32 4.69 19.09
CA GLU A 12 10.86 3.31 19.29
C GLU A 12 11.53 2.32 18.33
N THR A 13 11.73 2.72 17.06
CA THR A 13 12.32 1.86 16.01
C THR A 13 13.84 1.69 16.17
N PHE A 14 14.54 2.76 16.56
CA PHE A 14 16.01 2.81 16.50
C PHE A 14 16.70 2.81 17.87
N VAL A 15 15.97 3.08 18.97
CA VAL A 15 16.57 3.20 20.31
C VAL A 15 15.98 2.18 21.28
N SER A 16 14.68 2.28 21.64
CA SER A 16 14.07 1.40 22.64
C SER A 16 12.54 1.47 22.64
N ARG A 17 11.88 0.37 23.02
CA ARG A 17 10.42 0.35 23.22
C ARG A 17 10.02 1.31 24.33
N LEU A 18 9.02 2.14 24.07
CA LEU A 18 8.48 3.10 25.04
C LEU A 18 7.47 2.38 25.94
N ASN A 19 7.80 2.19 27.22
CA ASN A 19 6.93 1.48 28.17
C ASN A 19 5.87 2.43 28.77
N LEU A 20 4.90 2.84 27.95
CA LEU A 20 3.85 3.82 28.30
C LEU A 20 2.53 3.17 28.77
N GLU A 21 2.54 1.88 29.12
CA GLU A 21 1.36 1.14 29.55
C GLU A 21 0.68 1.80 30.77
N GLY A 22 -0.55 2.29 30.60
CA GLY A 22 -1.39 2.81 31.68
C GLY A 22 -1.18 4.28 32.05
N HIS A 23 -0.40 5.05 31.30
CA HIS A 23 -0.27 6.48 31.54
C HIS A 23 -1.52 7.23 31.04
N PRO A 24 -2.13 8.13 31.83
CA PRO A 24 -3.33 8.90 31.41
C PRO A 24 -3.10 9.76 30.16
N ASP A 25 -1.85 10.05 29.83
CA ASP A 25 -1.42 10.82 28.65
C ASP A 25 -0.86 9.93 27.52
N GLN A 26 -1.10 8.60 27.55
CA GLN A 26 -0.70 7.74 26.44
C GLN A 26 -1.47 8.15 25.18
N PRO A 27 -0.76 8.49 24.08
CA PRO A 27 -1.44 8.87 22.87
C PRO A 27 -2.15 7.66 22.25
N GLU A 28 -3.42 7.82 21.90
CA GLU A 28 -4.28 6.77 21.34
C GLU A 28 -3.72 6.16 20.04
N TRP A 29 -2.90 6.91 19.32
CA TRP A 29 -2.24 6.45 18.10
C TRP A 29 -1.09 5.48 18.37
N LEU A 30 -0.47 5.49 19.55
CA LEU A 30 0.73 4.71 19.89
C LEU A 30 0.40 3.24 20.16
N SER A 31 -0.79 2.95 20.69
CA SER A 31 -1.25 1.58 20.94
C SER A 31 -1.78 0.86 19.69
N HIS A 32 -1.95 1.57 18.55
CA HIS A 32 -2.65 1.04 17.37
C HIS A 32 -2.06 1.44 16.02
N VAL A 33 -0.76 1.77 15.92
CA VAL A 33 -0.10 1.84 14.61
C VAL A 33 0.11 0.41 14.06
N ASN A 34 -0.97 -0.19 13.57
CA ASN A 34 -0.91 -1.50 12.94
C ASN A 34 -0.24 -1.35 11.56
N ALA A 35 1.03 -1.73 11.50
CA ALA A 35 1.82 -1.70 10.27
C ALA A 35 1.15 -2.45 9.11
N SER A 36 0.32 -3.47 9.39
CA SER A 36 -0.44 -4.17 8.35
C SER A 36 -1.51 -3.29 7.71
N VAL A 37 -2.23 -2.49 8.51
CA VAL A 37 -3.24 -1.55 7.99
C VAL A 37 -2.59 -0.51 7.07
N LEU A 38 -1.39 -0.04 7.43
CA LEU A 38 -0.62 0.87 6.58
C LEU A 38 -0.19 0.23 5.26
N LYS A 39 0.30 -1.02 5.29
CA LYS A 39 0.67 -1.77 4.07
C LYS A 39 -0.51 -1.96 3.13
N VAL A 40 -1.69 -2.31 3.66
CA VAL A 40 -2.92 -2.50 2.87
C VAL A 40 -3.39 -1.18 2.25
N LYS A 41 -3.42 -0.09 3.03
CA LYS A 41 -3.80 1.24 2.51
C LYS A 41 -2.88 1.72 1.39
N LEU A 42 -1.56 1.52 1.55
CA LEU A 42 -0.59 1.87 0.53
C LEU A 42 -0.80 1.05 -0.75
N ALA A 43 -1.00 -0.27 -0.64
CA ALA A 43 -1.25 -1.15 -1.78
C ALA A 43 -2.52 -0.74 -2.54
N MET A 44 -3.61 -0.43 -1.83
CA MET A 44 -4.86 0.04 -2.44
C MET A 44 -4.68 1.38 -3.19
N ALA A 45 -3.90 2.30 -2.63
CA ALA A 45 -3.61 3.58 -3.29
C ALA A 45 -2.83 3.39 -4.61
N ILE A 46 -1.81 2.52 -4.60
CA ILE A 46 -0.99 2.23 -5.80
C ILE A 46 -1.84 1.56 -6.89
N ILE A 47 -2.66 0.57 -6.52
CA ILE A 47 -3.59 -0.08 -7.45
C ILE A 47 -4.55 0.94 -8.06
N GLY A 48 -5.18 1.78 -7.23
CA GLY A 48 -6.13 2.80 -7.70
C GLY A 48 -5.52 3.78 -8.71
N ILE A 49 -4.31 4.30 -8.43
CA ILE A 49 -3.59 5.19 -9.36
C ILE A 49 -3.29 4.45 -10.68
N SER A 50 -2.84 3.20 -10.60
CA SER A 50 -2.55 2.37 -11.78
C SER A 50 -3.82 2.07 -12.61
N SER A 51 -4.97 1.83 -11.97
CA SER A 51 -6.26 1.63 -12.65
C SER A 51 -6.71 2.87 -13.43
N ILE A 52 -6.55 4.07 -12.86
CA ILE A 52 -6.89 5.33 -13.56
C ILE A 52 -6.05 5.48 -14.83
N HIS A 53 -4.75 5.15 -14.75
CA HIS A 53 -3.90 5.16 -15.93
C HIS A 53 -4.39 4.16 -16.98
N LEU A 54 -4.77 2.93 -16.59
CA LEU A 54 -5.27 1.93 -17.53
C LEU A 54 -6.58 2.34 -18.19
N LEU A 55 -7.48 2.98 -17.44
CA LEU A 55 -8.73 3.49 -17.98
C LEU A 55 -8.48 4.56 -19.06
N LYS A 56 -7.54 5.48 -18.82
CA LYS A 56 -7.15 6.48 -19.83
C LYS A 56 -6.64 5.81 -21.10
N THR A 57 -5.70 4.86 -20.96
CA THR A 57 -5.12 4.13 -22.09
C THR A 57 -6.18 3.31 -22.83
N PHE A 58 -7.15 2.73 -22.09
CA PHE A 58 -8.25 1.95 -22.67
C PHE A 58 -9.20 2.81 -23.51
N ILE A 59 -9.55 4.01 -23.05
CA ILE A 59 -10.38 4.95 -23.82
C ILE A 59 -9.68 5.35 -25.13
N GLU A 60 -8.36 5.52 -25.08
CA GLU A 60 -7.54 5.87 -26.25
C GLU A 60 -7.19 4.65 -27.13
N ALA A 61 -7.46 3.42 -26.66
CA ALA A 61 -7.07 2.18 -27.34
C ALA A 61 -7.79 1.98 -28.69
N GLY A 62 -8.99 2.55 -28.87
CA GLY A 62 -9.70 2.54 -30.15
C GLY A 62 -8.97 3.27 -31.28
N ALA A 63 -7.99 4.12 -30.94
CA ALA A 63 -7.14 4.83 -31.90
C ALA A 63 -5.79 4.13 -32.15
N ILE A 64 -5.54 2.93 -31.62
CA ILE A 64 -4.30 2.17 -31.87
C ILE A 64 -4.20 1.86 -33.37
N GLY A 65 -3.09 2.28 -33.99
CA GLY A 65 -2.85 2.10 -35.44
C GLY A 65 -3.21 3.32 -36.30
N ALA A 66 -3.81 4.37 -35.73
CA ALA A 66 -3.98 5.65 -36.42
C ALA A 66 -2.65 6.43 -36.50
N PRO A 67 -2.41 7.24 -37.55
CA PRO A 67 -1.14 7.95 -37.77
C PRO A 67 -0.72 8.92 -36.65
N ASN A 68 -1.66 9.36 -35.79
CA ASN A 68 -1.41 10.22 -34.63
C ASN A 68 -1.64 9.52 -33.28
N SER A 69 -1.65 8.19 -33.26
CA SER A 69 -1.88 7.45 -32.02
C SER A 69 -0.72 7.61 -31.05
N LYS A 70 -1.03 8.08 -29.83
CA LYS A 70 -0.07 8.15 -28.72
C LYS A 70 -0.01 6.85 -27.91
N VAL A 71 -0.86 5.88 -28.24
CA VAL A 71 -0.99 4.61 -27.54
C VAL A 71 -0.54 3.48 -28.45
N THR A 72 0.40 2.68 -27.97
CA THR A 72 0.92 1.51 -28.68
C THR A 72 0.41 0.23 -28.02
N ALA A 73 0.29 -0.84 -28.80
CA ALA A 73 -0.10 -2.16 -28.29
C ALA A 73 0.85 -2.64 -27.18
N ASP A 74 2.17 -2.44 -27.38
CA ASP A 74 3.19 -2.79 -26.38
C ASP A 74 3.02 -1.99 -25.08
N GLY A 75 2.72 -0.70 -25.19
CA GLY A 75 2.48 0.17 -24.04
C GLY A 75 1.28 -0.31 -23.21
N VAL A 76 0.17 -0.62 -23.88
CA VAL A 76 -1.03 -1.19 -23.25
C VAL A 76 -0.70 -2.52 -22.58
N MET A 77 0.00 -3.41 -23.27
CA MET A 77 0.37 -4.73 -22.77
C MET A 77 1.19 -4.63 -21.47
N TRP A 78 2.25 -3.83 -21.46
CA TRP A 78 3.09 -3.64 -20.27
C TRP A 78 2.33 -2.98 -19.14
N GLN A 79 1.48 -2.01 -19.44
CA GLN A 79 0.65 -1.35 -18.44
C GLN A 79 -0.33 -2.33 -17.78
N THR A 80 -0.93 -3.25 -18.55
CA THR A 80 -1.78 -4.32 -18.02
C THR A 80 -0.98 -5.31 -17.18
N ILE A 81 0.20 -5.74 -17.65
CA ILE A 81 1.07 -6.67 -16.90
C ILE A 81 1.47 -6.08 -15.55
N ILE A 82 1.91 -4.81 -15.53
CA ILE A 82 2.31 -4.12 -14.29
C ILE A 82 1.12 -4.00 -13.34
N HIS A 83 -0.07 -3.67 -13.85
CA HIS A 83 -1.27 -3.61 -13.02
C HIS A 83 -1.62 -4.96 -12.38
N MET A 84 -1.52 -6.04 -13.16
CA MET A 84 -1.70 -7.39 -12.63
C MET A 84 -0.65 -7.74 -11.56
N ALA A 85 0.61 -7.33 -11.74
CA ALA A 85 1.65 -7.50 -10.73
C ALA A 85 1.32 -6.75 -9.42
N PHE A 86 0.74 -5.55 -9.49
CA PHE A 86 0.26 -4.84 -8.29
C PHE A 86 -0.88 -5.56 -7.57
N ILE A 87 -1.84 -6.13 -8.31
CA ILE A 87 -2.93 -6.92 -7.74
C ILE A 87 -2.38 -8.18 -7.04
N VAL A 88 -1.50 -8.92 -7.70
CA VAL A 88 -0.83 -10.10 -7.12
C VAL A 88 -0.06 -9.72 -5.85
N SER A 89 0.64 -8.58 -5.87
CA SER A 89 1.37 -8.09 -4.70
C SER A 89 0.44 -7.76 -3.53
N ALA A 90 -0.72 -7.14 -3.79
CA ALA A 90 -1.72 -6.85 -2.76
C ALA A 90 -2.33 -8.12 -2.15
N ILE A 91 -2.57 -9.15 -2.98
CA ILE A 91 -3.00 -10.47 -2.50
C ILE A 91 -1.92 -11.09 -1.61
N GLY A 92 -0.65 -10.98 -2.01
CA GLY A 92 0.48 -11.45 -1.20
C GLY A 92 0.55 -10.76 0.17
N ILE A 93 0.35 -9.44 0.21
CA ILE A 93 0.29 -8.66 1.46
C ILE A 93 -0.87 -9.11 2.35
N ALA A 94 -2.06 -9.30 1.77
CA ALA A 94 -3.23 -9.79 2.52
C ALA A 94 -3.03 -11.22 3.04
N TRP A 95 -2.35 -12.07 2.27
CA TRP A 95 -2.02 -13.43 2.68
C TRP A 95 -1.01 -13.45 3.83
N THR A 96 0.06 -12.66 3.74
CA THR A 96 1.05 -12.55 4.84
C THR A 96 0.43 -11.98 6.10
N ASP A 97 -0.42 -10.96 5.99
CA ASP A 97 -1.15 -10.41 7.14
C ASP A 97 -2.06 -11.46 7.80
N ARG A 98 -2.78 -12.26 6.99
CA ARG A 98 -3.59 -13.37 7.51
C ARG A 98 -2.75 -14.42 8.26
N LEU A 99 -1.60 -14.78 7.73
CA LEU A 99 -0.69 -15.74 8.38
C LEU A 99 -0.18 -15.21 9.72
N MET A 100 0.31 -13.97 9.75
CA MET A 100 0.83 -13.32 10.97
C MET A 100 -0.25 -13.15 12.04
N ASN A 101 -1.47 -12.78 11.65
CA ASN A 101 -2.58 -12.64 12.59
C ASN A 101 -3.13 -14.01 13.06
N SER A 102 -2.96 -15.06 12.26
CA SER A 102 -3.34 -16.43 12.65
C SER A 102 -2.34 -17.10 13.61
N SER A 103 -1.06 -16.75 13.55
CA SER A 103 -0.04 -17.25 14.47
C SER A 103 -0.15 -16.66 15.88
N ILE A 104 -0.69 -15.45 16.02
CA ILE A 104 -0.86 -14.78 17.33
C ILE A 104 -2.02 -15.38 18.16
N ARG A 105 -2.98 -16.10 17.53
CA ARG A 105 -4.16 -16.63 18.22
C ARG A 105 -3.96 -18.02 18.86
N LYS A 106 -2.74 -18.56 18.87
CA LYS A 106 -2.47 -19.93 19.35
C LYS A 106 -1.71 -20.05 20.67
N GLU A 107 -1.48 -18.95 21.39
CA GLU A 107 -1.00 -18.99 22.78
C GLU A 107 -2.03 -18.39 23.74
#